data_AF-A0A8X6LSG5-F1
#
_entry.id   AF-A0A8X6LSG5-F1
#
_cell.length_a   1.000
_cell.length_b   1.000
_cell.length_c   1.000
_cell.angle_alpha   90.00
_cell.angle_beta   90.00
_cell.angle_gamma   90.00
#
_symmetry.space_group_name_H-M   'P 1'
#
loop_
_entity.id
_entity.type
_entity.pdbx_description
1 polymer ?
#
loop_
_entity_poly.entity_id
_entity_poly.type
_entity_poly.pdbx_seq_one_letter_code
_entity_poly.pdbx_strand_id
1 'polypeptide(L)'
;MPKLRVVHTYAAHAIERVFTMKGEGSNPCFTSADLQPMAELILNNLFATLEQPGSSENEYIMKAVMRTFSLLQEAVVPFLGVLLPKLTFKLSQVSKVSGLF
;
A
#
# COMPACT_ATOMS: atom_id res chain seq x y z
N MET A 1 7.14 17.92 13.38
CA MET A 1 7.00 16.49 13.00
C MET A 1 7.24 16.16 11.50
N PRO A 2 8.15 16.82 10.74
CA PRO A 2 8.37 16.50 9.32
C PRO A 2 9.16 15.19 9.08
N LYS A 3 9.96 14.74 10.05
CA LYS A 3 10.79 13.52 9.91
C LYS A 3 9.97 12.25 9.66
N LEU A 4 8.82 12.09 10.31
CA LEU A 4 7.99 10.89 10.18
C LEU A 4 7.37 10.74 8.79
N ARG A 5 6.91 11.83 8.16
CA ARG A 5 6.40 11.79 6.78
C ARG A 5 7.44 11.24 5.81
N VAL A 6 8.67 11.74 5.92
CA VAL A 6 9.78 11.32 5.05
C VAL A 6 10.05 9.83 5.23
N VAL A 7 10.12 9.35 6.48
CA VAL A 7 10.32 7.92 6.77
C VAL A 7 9.20 7.07 6.17
N HIS A 8 7.93 7.45 6.34
CA HIS A 8 6.80 6.72 5.77
C HIS A 8 6.84 6.69 4.24
N THR A 9 7.21 7.80 3.59
CA THR A 9 7.37 7.87 2.13
C THR A 9 8.44 6.90 1.64
N TYR A 10 9.65 6.97 2.22
CA TYR A 10 10.75 6.11 1.78
C TYR A 10 10.52 4.64 2.13
N ALA A 11 9.92 4.34 3.29
CA ALA A 11 9.56 2.97 3.66
C ALA A 11 8.53 2.37 2.69
N ALA A 12 7.46 3.12 2.38
CA ALA A 12 6.45 2.66 1.42
C ALA A 12 7.03 2.50 0.00
N HIS A 13 7.87 3.45 -0.42
CA HIS A 13 8.54 3.34 -1.72
C HIS A 13 9.50 2.15 -1.77
N ALA A 14 10.24 1.87 -0.70
CA ALA A 14 11.10 0.69 -0.61
C ALA A 14 10.29 -0.61 -0.73
N ILE A 15 9.14 -0.72 -0.03
CA ILE A 15 8.24 -1.89 -0.14
C ILE A 15 7.78 -2.09 -1.59
N GLU A 16 7.31 -1.03 -2.23
CA GLU A 16 6.88 -1.09 -3.64
C GLU A 16 8.01 -1.56 -4.57
N ARG A 17 9.21 -1.00 -4.39
CA ARG A 17 10.39 -1.37 -5.19
C ARG A 17 10.83 -2.81 -4.95
N VAL A 18 10.85 -3.27 -3.71
CA VAL A 18 11.19 -4.66 -3.35
C VAL A 18 10.23 -5.63 -4.02
N PHE A 19 8.92 -5.35 -4.03
CA PHE A 19 7.92 -6.20 -4.70
C PHE A 19 7.98 -6.13 -6.23
N THR A 20 8.66 -5.15 -6.81
CA THR A 20 8.90 -5.06 -8.27
C THR A 20 10.29 -5.54 -8.68
N MET A 21 11.13 -5.96 -7.74
CA MET A 21 12.45 -6.50 -8.07
C MET A 21 12.32 -7.78 -8.89
N LYS A 22 13.20 -7.88 -9.88
CA LYS A 22 13.36 -9.06 -10.73
C LYS A 22 14.75 -9.62 -10.51
N GLY A 23 14.82 -10.94 -10.38
CA GLY A 23 16.06 -11.69 -10.25
C GLY A 23 16.66 -11.99 -11.62
N GLU A 24 17.58 -12.95 -11.63
CA GLU A 24 18.17 -13.45 -12.87
C GLU A 24 17.08 -14.01 -13.80
N GLY A 25 17.16 -13.65 -15.08
CA GLY A 25 16.18 -14.09 -16.08
C GLY A 25 14.84 -13.34 -16.09
N SER A 26 14.74 -12.15 -15.47
CA SER A 26 13.51 -11.31 -15.45
C SER A 26 12.35 -11.89 -14.61
N ASN A 27 12.62 -12.95 -13.84
CA ASN A 27 11.64 -13.55 -12.94
C ASN A 27 11.40 -12.65 -11.70
N PRO A 28 10.17 -12.54 -11.18
CA PRO A 28 9.90 -11.82 -9.94
C PRO A 28 10.69 -12.40 -8.78
N CYS A 29 11.33 -11.55 -7.96
CA CYS A 29 12.02 -12.01 -6.74
C CYS A 29 11.05 -12.49 -5.64
N PHE A 30 9.82 -11.98 -5.66
CA PHE A 30 8.77 -12.33 -4.70
C PHE A 30 7.54 -12.79 -5.45
N THR A 31 6.91 -13.82 -4.92
CA THR A 31 5.65 -14.37 -5.41
C THR A 31 4.52 -14.13 -4.39
N SER A 32 3.28 -14.41 -4.80
CA SER A 32 2.13 -14.35 -3.88
C SER A 32 2.32 -15.26 -2.67
N ALA A 33 2.89 -16.46 -2.87
CA ALA A 33 3.12 -17.44 -1.81
C ALA A 33 4.11 -16.94 -0.74
N ASP A 34 5.14 -16.19 -1.15
CA ASP A 34 6.12 -15.61 -0.22
C ASP A 34 5.49 -14.51 0.66
N LEU A 35 4.50 -13.79 0.11
CA LEU A 35 3.87 -12.66 0.78
C LEU A 35 2.68 -13.06 1.66
N GLN A 36 1.99 -14.15 1.33
CA GLN A 36 0.80 -14.63 2.05
C GLN A 36 0.95 -14.67 3.58
N PRO A 37 2.04 -15.21 4.16
CA PRO A 37 2.20 -15.31 5.62
C PRO A 37 2.23 -13.95 6.34
N MET A 38 2.57 -12.88 5.60
CA MET A 38 2.72 -11.53 6.13
C MET A 38 1.76 -10.52 5.49
N ALA A 39 0.84 -10.97 4.63
CA ALA A 39 -0.07 -10.13 3.87
C ALA A 39 -0.92 -9.25 4.78
N GLU A 40 -1.52 -9.84 5.81
CA GLU A 40 -2.34 -9.14 6.79
C GLU A 40 -1.55 -8.03 7.51
N LEU A 41 -0.34 -8.36 7.97
CA LEU A 41 0.53 -7.43 8.68
C LEU A 41 0.90 -6.24 7.79
N ILE A 42 1.32 -6.49 6.54
CA ILE A 42 1.72 -5.45 5.60
C ILE A 42 0.53 -4.55 5.28
N LEU A 43 -0.62 -5.12 4.93
CA LEU A 43 -1.80 -4.36 4.58
C LEU A 43 -2.28 -3.52 5.76
N ASN A 44 -2.41 -4.10 6.95
CA ASN A 44 -2.83 -3.35 8.14
C ASN A 44 -1.88 -2.19 8.45
N ASN A 45 -0.57 -2.40 8.36
CA ASN A 45 0.41 -1.34 8.61
C ASN A 45 0.39 -0.24 7.55
N LEU A 46 0.24 -0.58 6.26
CA LEU A 46 0.11 0.42 5.19
C LEU A 46 -1.14 1.29 5.38
N PHE A 47 -2.29 0.68 5.70
CA PHE A 47 -3.52 1.43 5.97
C PHE A 47 -3.43 2.27 7.25
N ALA A 48 -2.85 1.73 8.33
CA ALA A 48 -2.62 2.50 9.56
C ALA A 48 -1.69 3.71 9.32
N THR A 49 -0.71 3.57 8.42
CA THR A 49 0.18 4.67 8.06
C THR A 49 -0.56 5.78 7.29
N LEU A 50 -1.57 5.43 6.47
CA LEU A 50 -2.48 6.40 5.83
C LEU A 50 -3.41 7.12 6.82
N GLU A 51 -3.52 6.66 8.06
CA GLU A 51 -4.30 7.34 9.11
C GLU A 51 -3.45 8.29 9.94
N GLN A 52 -2.12 8.23 9.82
CA GLN A 52 -1.23 9.11 10.58
C GLN A 52 -1.26 10.56 10.09
N PRO A 53 -1.25 11.55 11.01
CA PRO A 53 -1.21 12.97 10.67
C PRO A 53 -0.04 13.29 9.75
N GLY A 54 -0.37 13.74 8.54
CA GLY A 54 0.59 14.12 7.52
C GLY A 54 1.05 13.01 6.57
N SER A 55 0.66 11.76 6.80
CA SER A 55 0.84 10.67 5.83
C SER A 55 -0.45 10.27 5.13
N SER A 56 -1.56 10.95 5.45
CA SER A 56 -2.89 10.63 4.95
C SER A 56 -3.10 10.78 3.45
N GLU A 57 -2.33 11.65 2.80
CA GLU A 57 -2.39 11.94 1.36
C GLU A 57 -1.15 11.43 0.62
N ASN A 58 -0.37 10.56 1.26
CA ASN A 58 0.90 10.11 0.70
C ASN A 58 0.68 9.08 -0.42
N GLU A 59 0.92 9.52 -1.66
CA GLU A 59 0.78 8.67 -2.85
C GLU A 59 1.70 7.43 -2.85
N TYR A 60 2.85 7.48 -2.18
CA TYR A 60 3.79 6.35 -2.13
C TYR A 60 3.23 5.21 -1.28
N ILE A 61 2.50 5.55 -0.21
CA ILE A 61 1.80 4.56 0.60
C ILE A 61 0.68 3.92 -0.20
N MET A 62 -0.09 4.71 -0.96
CA MET A 62 -1.13 4.17 -1.85
C MET A 62 -0.54 3.28 -2.95
N LYS A 63 0.59 3.66 -3.56
CA LYS A 63 1.32 2.82 -4.52
C LYS A 63 1.75 1.49 -3.90
N ALA A 64 2.26 1.50 -2.67
CA ALA A 64 2.63 0.29 -1.95
C ALA A 64 1.42 -0.61 -1.67
N VAL A 65 0.26 -0.04 -1.27
CA VAL A 65 -1.00 -0.80 -1.10
C VAL A 65 -1.40 -1.47 -2.42
N MET A 66 -1.47 -0.70 -3.51
CA MET A 66 -1.85 -1.23 -4.83
C MET A 66 -0.88 -2.29 -5.33
N ARG A 67 0.43 -2.11 -5.08
CA ARG A 67 1.44 -3.11 -5.45
C ARG A 67 1.28 -4.39 -4.65
N THR A 68 0.98 -4.30 -3.36
CA THR A 68 0.72 -5.45 -2.48
C THR A 68 -0.50 -6.24 -2.99
N PHE A 69 -1.59 -5.55 -3.36
CA PHE A 69 -2.76 -6.20 -3.97
C PHE A 69 -2.42 -6.90 -5.28
N SER A 70 -1.66 -6.23 -6.16
CA SER A 70 -1.23 -6.80 -7.43
C SER A 70 -0.36 -8.06 -7.25
N LEU A 71 0.45 -8.12 -6.19
CA LEU A 71 1.31 -9.27 -5.91
C LEU A 71 0.51 -10.44 -5.31
N LEU A 72 -0.45 -10.17 -4.43
CA LEU A 72 -1.26 -11.19 -3.77
C LEU A 72 -2.27 -11.87 -4.72
N GLN A 73 -2.78 -11.15 -5.73
CA GLN A 73 -3.78 -11.68 -6.66
C GLN A 73 -4.99 -12.26 -5.89
N GLU A 74 -5.38 -13.51 -6.13
CA GLU A 74 -6.51 -14.16 -5.44
C GLU A 74 -6.31 -14.29 -3.92
N ALA A 75 -5.06 -14.28 -3.44
CA ALA A 75 -4.77 -14.35 -2.01
C ALA A 75 -5.25 -13.10 -1.24
N VAL A 76 -5.62 -12.02 -1.94
CA VAL A 76 -6.14 -10.81 -1.30
C VAL A 76 -7.61 -10.94 -0.86
N VAL A 77 -8.36 -11.88 -1.45
CA VAL A 77 -9.83 -12.01 -1.30
C VAL A 77 -10.29 -12.03 0.16
N PRO A 78 -9.65 -12.77 1.09
CA PRO A 78 -10.05 -12.78 2.50
C PRO A 78 -9.98 -11.41 3.18
N PHE A 79 -9.13 -10.50 2.68
CA PHE A 79 -8.92 -9.18 3.28
C PHE A 79 -9.84 -8.10 2.69
N LEU A 80 -10.42 -8.34 1.50
CA LEU A 80 -11.18 -7.32 0.77
C LEU A 80 -12.38 -6.77 1.54
N GLY A 81 -13.05 -7.59 2.36
CA GLY A 81 -14.19 -7.14 3.17
C GLY A 81 -13.84 -6.02 4.14
N VAL A 82 -12.60 -5.99 4.65
CA VAL A 82 -12.13 -4.96 5.58
C VAL A 82 -11.44 -3.82 4.84
N LEU A 83 -10.70 -4.11 3.76
CA LEU A 83 -9.84 -3.14 3.09
C LEU A 83 -10.59 -2.26 2.09
N LEU A 84 -11.59 -2.80 1.38
CA LEU A 84 -12.36 -2.02 0.40
C LEU A 84 -13.09 -0.83 1.03
N PRO A 85 -13.80 -0.96 2.16
CA PRO A 85 -14.42 0.20 2.82
C PRO A 85 -13.42 1.29 3.18
N LYS A 86 -12.21 0.92 3.64
CA LYS A 86 -11.15 1.89 3.97
C LYS A 86 -10.68 2.65 2.73
N LEU A 87 -10.51 1.96 1.59
CA LEU A 87 -10.16 2.60 0.31
C LEU A 87 -11.26 3.52 -0.19
N THR A 88 -12.52 3.06 -0.18
CA THR A 88 -13.66 3.88 -0.58
C THR A 88 -13.77 5.14 0.28
N PHE A 89 -13.59 5.00 1.60
CA PHE A 89 -13.58 6.15 2.50
C PHE A 89 -12.45 7.13 2.14
N LYS A 90 -11.22 6.66 1.94
CA LYS A 90 -10.10 7.52 1.54
C LYS A 90 -10.32 8.20 0.20
N LEU A 91 -10.82 7.47 -0.81
CA LEU A 91 -11.20 8.04 -2.11
C LEU A 91 -12.26 9.14 -1.97
N SER A 92 -13.25 8.95 -1.10
CA SER A 92 -14.29 9.95 -0.82
C SER A 92 -13.75 11.22 -0.16
N GLN A 93 -12.65 11.12 0.58
CA GLN A 93 -12.01 12.28 1.21
C GLN A 93 -11.26 13.09 0.15
N VAL A 94 -10.48 12.44 -0.70
CA VAL A 94 -9.68 13.14 -1.73
C VAL A 94 -10.53 13.66 -2.89
N SER A 95 -11.62 12.96 -3.26
CA SER A 95 -12.50 13.41 -4.35
C SER A 95 -13.26 14.69 -4.03
N LYS A 96 -13.59 14.93 -2.76
CA LYS A 96 -14.20 16.19 -2.29
C LYS A 96 -13.25 17.37 -2.43
N VAL A 97 -11.94 17.15 -2.32
CA VAL A 97 -10.91 18.18 -2.44
C VAL A 97 -10.69 18.58 -3.92
N SER A 98 -10.87 17.65 -4.87
CA SER A 98 -10.67 17.92 -6.30
C SER A 98 -11.78 18.75 -6.96
N GLY A 99 -12.89 19.04 -6.29
CA GLY A 99 -13.99 19.87 -6.80
C GLY A 99 -13.86 21.37 -6.52
N LEU A 100 -12.70 21.83 -6.05
CA LEU A 100 -12.44 23.22 -5.62
C LEU A 100 -11.55 24.02 -6.60
N PHE A 101 -11.49 23.60 -7.87
CA PHE A 101 -10.91 24.36 -8.97
C PHE A 101 -11.92 24.52 -10.11
#